data_AF-A0A2V9GVL2-F1
#
_entry.id   AF-A0A2V9GVL2-F1
#
_cell.length_a   1.000
_cell.length_b   1.000
_cell.length_c   1.000
_cell.angle_alpha   90.00
_cell.angle_beta   90.00
_cell.angle_gamma   90.00
#
_symmetry.space_group_name_H-M   'P 1'
#
loop_
_entity.id
_entity.type
_entity.pdbx_description
1 polymer ?
#
loop_
_entity_poly.entity_id
_entity_poly.type
_entity_poly.pdbx_seq_one_letter_code
_entity_poly.pdbx_strand_id
1 'polypeptide(L)'
;MDMTGFGRRIGIGLLASALGCGIAVAQGWQHVGKVQRVEKLKDGVELTAGAAKVRVTVFRDGVFRVHLAPDGTFPKDSSWAVIESPEPPAFRIEENQKEIRITVGNVVATVQQSPLLINFSDVAGNVLLADEPSLPMAWKGQRIHVWKKMPLEENYYGLGDKAGPMNRRNRAFTNWNTDA
;
A
#
# COMPACT_ATOMS: atom_id res chain seq x y z
N MET A 1 37.70 -31.70 -66.29
CA MET A 1 36.32 -32.12 -65.96
C MET A 1 36.14 -31.82 -64.49
N ASP A 2 35.75 -30.57 -64.22
CA ASP A 2 35.71 -30.00 -62.88
C ASP A 2 34.32 -29.43 -62.60
N MET A 3 33.76 -29.96 -61.52
CA MET A 3 33.17 -29.26 -60.37
C MET A 3 32.12 -28.13 -60.57
N THR A 4 31.01 -28.32 -59.84
CA THR A 4 30.23 -27.38 -59.00
C THR A 4 28.72 -27.47 -59.33
N GLY A 5 27.79 -27.79 -58.43
CA GLY A 5 27.78 -27.74 -56.96
C GLY A 5 26.77 -26.70 -56.48
N PHE A 6 25.47 -26.88 -56.76
CA PHE A 6 24.42 -25.91 -56.48
C PHE A 6 23.94 -26.01 -55.03
N GLY A 7 24.51 -25.21 -54.13
CA GLY A 7 24.10 -25.11 -52.72
C GLY A 7 22.88 -24.20 -52.54
N ARG A 8 21.75 -24.78 -52.11
CA ARG A 8 20.51 -24.06 -51.79
C ARG A 8 20.58 -23.52 -50.36
N ARG A 9 20.72 -22.19 -50.21
CA ARG A 9 20.73 -21.50 -48.91
C ARG A 9 19.31 -21.46 -48.33
N ILE A 10 19.11 -22.10 -47.19
CA ILE A 10 17.91 -21.98 -46.35
C ILE A 10 18.16 -20.81 -45.39
N GLY A 11 17.46 -19.70 -45.58
CA GLY A 11 17.48 -18.57 -44.66
C GLY A 11 16.60 -18.87 -43.44
N ILE A 12 17.22 -19.04 -42.27
CA ILE A 12 16.54 -19.08 -40.98
C ILE A 12 16.28 -17.63 -40.56
N GLY A 13 15.02 -17.20 -40.62
CA GLY A 13 14.59 -15.93 -40.05
C GLY A 13 14.48 -16.04 -38.53
N LEU A 14 15.36 -15.35 -37.79
CA LEU A 14 15.19 -15.14 -36.35
C LEU A 14 14.00 -14.20 -36.12
N LEU A 15 12.90 -14.72 -35.57
CA LEU A 15 11.88 -13.90 -34.92
C LEU A 15 12.42 -13.41 -33.58
N ALA A 16 12.87 -12.16 -33.53
CA ALA A 16 13.12 -11.46 -32.27
C ALA A 16 11.75 -11.13 -31.62
N SER A 17 11.35 -11.94 -30.64
CA SER A 17 10.22 -11.63 -29.77
C SER A 17 10.67 -10.56 -28.78
N ALA A 18 10.26 -9.32 -29.01
CA ALA A 18 10.40 -8.26 -28.03
C ALA A 18 9.50 -8.60 -26.83
N LEU A 19 10.11 -9.06 -25.74
CA LEU A 19 9.49 -9.11 -24.42
C LEU A 19 9.16 -7.68 -23.99
N GLY A 20 7.98 -7.22 -24.39
CA GLY A 20 7.40 -6.00 -23.86
C GLY A 20 7.24 -6.18 -22.36
N CYS A 21 7.96 -5.37 -21.58
CA CYS A 21 7.69 -5.19 -20.16
C CYS A 21 6.27 -4.60 -20.09
N GLY A 22 5.28 -5.48 -19.91
CA GLY A 22 3.90 -5.06 -19.73
C GLY A 22 3.85 -4.23 -18.46
N ILE A 23 3.80 -2.91 -18.61
CA ILE A 23 3.26 -2.05 -17.55
C ILE A 23 1.85 -2.58 -17.36
N ALA A 24 1.60 -3.22 -16.22
CA ALA A 24 0.26 -3.61 -15.84
C ALA A 24 -0.59 -2.33 -15.86
N VAL A 25 -1.37 -2.16 -16.93
CA VAL A 25 -2.31 -1.05 -17.04
C VAL A 25 -3.34 -1.33 -15.97
N ALA A 26 -3.24 -0.61 -14.85
CA ALA A 26 -4.19 -0.67 -13.77
C ALA A 26 -5.60 -0.52 -14.36
N GLN A 27 -6.50 -1.44 -14.04
CA GLN A 27 -7.87 -1.60 -14.60
C GLN A 27 -8.79 -0.41 -14.26
N GLY A 28 -8.38 0.80 -14.65
CA GLY A 28 -8.94 2.09 -14.24
C GLY A 28 -8.61 2.51 -12.79
N TRP A 29 -7.69 1.83 -12.11
CA TRP A 29 -7.25 2.21 -10.76
C TRP A 29 -6.08 3.19 -10.83
N GLN A 30 -6.15 4.27 -10.05
CA GLN A 30 -5.07 5.22 -9.87
C GLN A 30 -4.37 4.89 -8.55
N HIS A 31 -3.08 4.53 -8.61
CA HIS A 31 -2.27 4.22 -7.44
C HIS A 31 -1.60 5.49 -6.89
N VAL A 32 -1.43 5.55 -5.57
CA VAL A 32 -0.57 6.55 -4.94
C VAL A 32 0.85 6.42 -5.49
N GLY A 33 1.41 7.53 -5.96
CA GLY A 33 2.75 7.59 -6.55
C GLY A 33 3.85 7.86 -5.53
N LYS A 34 4.96 8.40 -6.02
CA LYS A 34 6.05 8.90 -5.16
C LYS A 34 5.61 10.14 -4.36
N VAL A 35 6.13 10.26 -3.15
CA VAL A 35 6.04 11.47 -2.32
C VAL A 35 6.81 12.60 -3.02
N GLN A 36 6.18 13.77 -3.08
CA GLN A 36 6.72 15.00 -3.66
C GLN A 36 6.95 16.07 -2.58
N ARG A 37 6.17 16.03 -1.49
CA ARG A 37 6.30 16.95 -0.36
C ARG A 37 5.88 16.26 0.93
N VAL A 38 6.63 16.54 2.00
CA VAL A 38 6.36 16.10 3.36
C VAL A 38 6.06 17.33 4.20
N GLU A 39 4.94 17.32 4.91
CA GLU A 39 4.56 18.35 5.88
C GLU A 39 4.49 17.69 7.26
N LYS A 40 5.30 18.20 8.20
CA LYS A 40 5.21 17.76 9.60
C LYS A 40 3.98 18.38 10.24
N LEU A 41 3.17 17.53 10.86
CA LEU A 41 2.01 17.92 11.65
C LEU A 41 2.35 17.82 13.15
N LYS A 42 1.45 18.32 13.99
CA LYS A 42 1.58 18.21 15.45
C LYS A 42 1.58 16.75 15.95
N ASP A 43 1.01 15.84 15.17
CA ASP A 43 0.73 14.45 15.52
C ASP A 43 1.23 13.47 14.46
N GLY A 44 2.06 13.89 13.50
CA GLY A 44 2.54 13.00 12.45
C GLY A 44 3.00 13.74 11.19
N VAL A 45 2.67 13.18 10.03
CA VAL A 45 3.04 13.76 8.73
C VAL A 45 1.87 13.73 7.74
N GLU A 46 1.85 14.74 6.86
CA GLU A 46 1.06 14.77 5.63
C GLU A 46 2.00 14.68 4.43
N LEU A 47 1.66 13.82 3.48
CA LEU A 47 2.48 13.46 2.33
C LEU A 47 1.70 13.81 1.07
N THR A 48 2.26 14.67 0.23
CA THR A 48 1.70 14.98 -1.09
C THR A 48 2.32 14.05 -2.13
N ALA A 49 1.48 13.35 -2.92
CA ALA A 49 1.90 12.46 -3.99
C ALA A 49 1.01 12.67 -5.24
N GLY A 50 1.41 13.61 -6.11
CA GLY A 50 0.57 14.08 -7.21
C GLY A 50 -0.61 14.90 -6.68
N ALA A 51 -1.81 14.62 -7.15
CA ALA A 51 -3.03 15.26 -6.60
C ALA A 51 -3.42 14.70 -5.23
N ALA A 52 -3.02 13.47 -4.92
CA ALA A 52 -3.41 12.80 -3.69
C ALA A 52 -2.58 13.27 -2.49
N LYS A 53 -3.19 13.19 -1.30
CA LYS A 53 -2.50 13.34 -0.02
C LYS A 53 -2.72 12.13 0.88
N VAL A 54 -1.70 11.80 1.65
CA VAL A 54 -1.77 10.76 2.68
C VAL A 54 -1.33 11.33 4.02
N ARG A 55 -2.14 11.15 5.07
CA ARG A 55 -1.75 11.46 6.45
C ARG A 55 -1.40 10.18 7.19
N VAL A 56 -0.27 10.19 7.89
CA VAL A 56 0.13 9.16 8.85
C VAL A 56 0.34 9.84 10.19
N THR A 57 -0.60 9.63 11.10
CA THR A 57 -0.68 10.35 12.38
C THR A 57 -0.70 9.38 13.55
N VAL A 58 -0.03 9.72 14.63
CA VAL A 58 -0.11 9.05 15.92
C VAL A 58 -1.42 9.46 16.56
N PHE A 59 -2.28 8.48 16.85
CA PHE A 59 -3.56 8.71 17.50
C PHE A 59 -3.43 8.55 19.02
N ARG A 60 -2.74 7.48 19.46
CA ARG A 60 -2.42 7.11 20.85
C ARG A 60 -1.15 6.25 20.87
N ASP A 61 -0.70 5.82 22.05
CA ASP A 61 0.43 4.89 22.16
C ASP A 61 0.18 3.60 21.36
N GLY A 62 1.11 3.27 20.46
CA GLY A 62 1.01 2.15 19.53
C GLY A 62 -0.11 2.25 18.47
N VAL A 63 -0.89 3.34 18.43
CA VAL A 63 -2.03 3.48 17.50
C VAL A 63 -1.76 4.55 16.47
N PHE A 64 -1.74 4.15 15.20
CA PHE A 64 -1.64 5.06 14.06
C PHE A 64 -2.96 5.18 13.32
N ARG A 65 -3.25 6.39 12.85
CA ARG A 65 -4.32 6.67 11.89
C ARG A 65 -3.71 7.01 10.54
N VAL A 66 -4.16 6.30 9.51
CA VAL A 66 -3.76 6.51 8.11
C VAL A 66 -4.97 6.97 7.31
N HIS A 67 -4.86 8.10 6.62
CA HIS A 67 -5.90 8.62 5.73
C HIS A 67 -5.34 8.86 4.33
N LEU A 68 -6.07 8.41 3.32
CA LEU A 68 -5.84 8.76 1.92
C LEU A 68 -6.95 9.73 1.45
N ALA A 69 -6.55 10.86 0.87
CA ALA A 69 -7.41 11.78 0.14
C ALA A 69 -6.98 11.80 -1.34
N PRO A 70 -7.71 11.12 -2.24
CA PRO A 70 -7.36 11.03 -3.67
C PRO A 70 -7.19 12.37 -4.40
N ASP A 71 -7.97 13.38 -4.01
CA ASP A 71 -7.95 14.74 -4.56
C ASP A 71 -7.18 15.74 -3.67
N GLY A 72 -6.52 15.22 -2.63
CA GLY A 72 -5.75 16.01 -1.68
C GLY A 72 -6.58 16.78 -0.66
N THR A 73 -7.91 16.63 -0.65
CA THR A 73 -8.79 17.30 0.30
C THR A 73 -9.30 16.32 1.34
N PHE A 74 -8.97 16.55 2.61
CA PHE A 74 -9.54 15.78 3.70
C PHE A 74 -10.90 16.39 4.10
N PRO A 75 -12.00 15.61 4.08
CA PRO A 75 -13.28 16.09 4.59
C PRO A 75 -13.18 16.33 6.11
N LYS A 76 -14.23 16.94 6.67
CA LYS A 76 -14.38 17.04 8.13
C LYS A 76 -14.19 15.64 8.74
N ASP A 77 -13.37 15.58 9.78
CA ASP A 77 -13.15 14.35 10.52
C ASP A 77 -14.41 14.00 11.32
N SER A 78 -15.14 12.98 10.87
CA SER A 78 -16.36 12.49 11.50
C SER A 78 -16.40 10.97 11.45
N SER A 79 -16.57 10.35 12.61
CA SER A 79 -16.70 8.90 12.76
C SER A 79 -17.86 8.58 13.69
N TRP A 80 -18.64 7.55 13.33
CA TRP A 80 -19.68 7.00 14.20
C TRP A 80 -19.13 5.99 15.22
N ALA A 81 -17.91 5.49 14.99
CA ALA A 81 -17.28 4.47 15.82
C ALA A 81 -16.13 5.02 16.68
N VAL A 82 -15.40 6.01 16.16
CA VAL A 82 -14.30 6.67 16.88
C VAL A 82 -14.83 7.95 17.50
N ILE A 83 -15.08 7.92 18.81
CA ILE A 83 -15.64 9.05 19.58
C ILE A 83 -14.57 9.86 20.31
N GLU A 84 -13.37 9.29 20.47
CA GLU A 84 -12.26 9.95 21.14
C GLU A 84 -11.50 10.85 20.17
N SER A 85 -10.92 11.92 20.69
CA SER A 85 -9.99 12.77 19.95
C SER A 85 -8.57 12.21 20.01
N PRO A 86 -7.71 12.48 19.00
CA PRO A 86 -6.30 12.12 19.07
C PRO A 86 -5.62 12.69 20.31
N GLU A 87 -4.87 11.84 21.02
CA GLU A 87 -4.07 12.19 22.18
C GLU A 87 -2.72 11.47 22.06
N PRO A 88 -1.86 11.94 21.13
CA PRO A 88 -0.57 11.30 20.90
C PRO A 88 0.35 11.50 22.12
N PRO A 89 1.02 10.44 22.60
CA PRO A 89 2.09 10.58 23.59
C PRO A 89 3.33 11.20 22.92
N ALA A 90 4.47 11.25 23.63
CA ALA A 90 5.72 11.59 22.98
C ALA A 90 6.05 10.60 21.86
N PHE A 91 6.30 11.12 20.66
CA PHE A 91 6.72 10.34 19.49
C PHE A 91 7.88 11.05 18.79
N ARG A 92 8.56 10.32 17.91
CA ARG A 92 9.73 10.81 17.18
C ARG A 92 9.54 10.63 15.68
N ILE A 93 9.89 11.66 14.90
CA ILE A 93 9.92 11.59 13.44
C ILE A 93 11.36 11.74 12.95
N GLU A 94 11.84 10.75 12.22
CA GLU A 94 13.09 10.80 11.47
C GLU A 94 12.81 10.75 9.98
N GLU A 95 13.52 11.54 9.19
CA GLU A 95 13.32 11.63 7.75
C GLU A 95 14.67 11.59 7.04
N ASN A 96 14.75 10.79 5.98
CA ASN A 96 15.87 10.80 5.04
C ASN A 96 15.33 10.78 3.60
N GLN A 97 16.22 10.70 2.62
CA GLN A 97 15.84 10.76 1.20
C GLN A 97 14.94 9.60 0.72
N LYS A 98 14.94 8.47 1.44
CA LYS A 98 14.22 7.25 1.04
C LYS A 98 12.94 7.02 1.85
N GLU A 99 12.97 7.36 3.14
CA GLU A 99 11.90 7.03 4.06
C GLU A 99 11.70 8.06 5.18
N ILE A 100 10.51 8.00 5.78
CA ILE A 100 10.14 8.72 6.99
C ILE A 100 9.78 7.66 8.03
N ARG A 101 10.33 7.76 9.23
CA ARG A 101 10.07 6.86 10.35
C ARG A 101 9.40 7.62 11.47
N ILE A 102 8.23 7.14 11.90
CA ILE A 102 7.49 7.67 13.05
C ILE A 102 7.48 6.60 14.14
N THR A 103 8.14 6.88 15.26
CA THR A 103 8.23 5.95 16.39
C THR A 103 7.36 6.45 17.54
N VAL A 104 6.44 5.60 18.02
CA VAL A 104 5.62 5.85 19.22
C VAL A 104 5.55 4.56 20.04
N GLY A 105 5.91 4.66 21.32
CA GLY A 105 6.05 3.48 22.19
C GLY A 105 6.93 2.41 21.54
N ASN A 106 6.37 1.21 21.37
CA ASN A 106 7.05 0.07 20.75
C ASN A 106 6.76 -0.10 19.26
N VAL A 107 6.05 0.83 18.61
CA VAL A 107 5.65 0.72 17.19
C VAL A 107 6.34 1.77 16.34
N VAL A 108 6.81 1.35 15.17
CA VAL A 108 7.44 2.21 14.16
C VAL A 108 6.62 2.15 12.87
N ALA A 109 6.07 3.28 12.44
CA ALA A 109 5.55 3.45 11.09
C ALA A 109 6.68 3.93 10.17
N THR A 110 7.03 3.14 9.16
CA THR A 110 8.01 3.50 8.13
C THR A 110 7.27 3.78 6.82
N VAL A 111 7.39 5.01 6.33
CA VAL A 111 6.85 5.44 5.06
C VAL A 111 7.97 5.51 4.03
N GLN A 112 7.97 4.58 3.08
CA GLN A 112 8.81 4.65 1.89
C GLN A 112 8.31 5.79 0.99
N GLN A 113 9.22 6.59 0.44
CA GLN A 113 8.83 7.76 -0.36
C GLN A 113 8.58 7.46 -1.84
N SER A 114 9.09 6.36 -2.41
CA SER A 114 8.92 6.05 -3.84
C SER A 114 8.84 4.55 -4.14
N PRO A 115 7.68 4.01 -4.52
CA PRO A 115 6.35 4.64 -4.34
C PRO A 115 6.03 4.83 -2.86
N LEU A 116 4.97 5.59 -2.54
CA LEU A 116 4.49 5.71 -1.17
C LEU A 116 3.96 4.36 -0.68
N LEU A 117 4.66 3.76 0.28
CA LEU A 117 4.27 2.52 0.97
C LEU A 117 4.44 2.71 2.48
N ILE A 118 3.53 2.16 3.27
CA ILE A 118 3.52 2.28 4.72
C ILE A 118 3.63 0.90 5.35
N ASN A 119 4.71 0.71 6.11
CA ASN A 119 4.96 -0.49 6.89
C ASN A 119 4.98 -0.16 8.38
N PHE A 120 4.52 -1.10 9.20
CA PHE A 120 4.54 -1.04 10.65
C PHE A 120 5.39 -2.19 11.17
N SER A 121 6.33 -1.87 12.04
CA SER A 121 7.15 -2.84 12.76
C SER A 121 7.16 -2.52 14.24
N ASP A 122 7.65 -3.45 15.04
CA ASP A 122 8.12 -3.10 16.38
C ASP A 122 9.49 -2.39 16.31
N VAL A 123 10.00 -1.92 17.46
CA VAL A 123 11.33 -1.30 17.57
C VAL A 123 12.49 -2.27 17.38
N ALA A 124 12.26 -3.59 17.46
CA ALA A 124 13.25 -4.63 17.15
C ALA A 124 13.34 -4.93 15.65
N GLY A 125 12.44 -4.37 14.83
CA GLY A 125 12.39 -4.56 13.39
C GLY A 125 11.50 -5.71 12.93
N ASN A 126 10.76 -6.36 13.83
CA ASN A 126 9.79 -7.37 13.45
C ASN A 126 8.61 -6.70 12.75
N VAL A 127 8.33 -7.11 11.51
CA VAL A 127 7.24 -6.55 10.71
C VAL A 127 5.89 -7.01 11.27
N LEU A 128 5.03 -6.06 11.60
CA LEU A 128 3.67 -6.31 12.11
C LEU A 128 2.64 -6.21 10.99
N LEU A 129 2.79 -5.24 10.08
CA LEU A 129 1.91 -5.04 8.94
C LEU A 129 2.68 -4.31 7.84
N ALA A 130 2.63 -4.79 6.61
CA ALA A 130 3.32 -4.15 5.50
C ALA A 130 2.39 -3.99 4.29
N ASP A 131 2.54 -2.88 3.57
CA ASP A 131 1.94 -2.74 2.25
C ASP A 131 2.49 -3.80 1.29
N GLU A 132 1.64 -4.23 0.35
CA GLU A 132 2.08 -5.05 -0.78
C GLU A 132 2.95 -4.20 -1.72
N PRO A 133 4.24 -4.52 -1.93
CA PRO A 133 5.19 -3.65 -2.63
C PRO A 133 4.79 -3.28 -4.07
N SER A 134 4.05 -4.17 -4.73
CA SER A 134 3.59 -3.97 -6.10
C SER A 134 2.24 -3.25 -6.21
N LEU A 135 1.53 -3.04 -5.10
CA LEU A 135 0.17 -2.51 -5.06
C LEU A 135 0.02 -1.41 -3.98
N PRO A 136 0.56 -0.19 -4.21
CA PRO A 136 0.26 0.96 -3.36
C PRO A 136 -1.25 1.19 -3.25
N MET A 137 -1.70 1.89 -2.20
CA MET A 137 -3.12 2.29 -2.09
C MET A 137 -3.63 2.90 -3.40
N ALA A 138 -4.86 2.62 -3.77
CA ALA A 138 -5.41 3.07 -5.05
C ALA A 138 -6.87 3.46 -4.95
N TRP A 139 -7.32 4.24 -5.93
CA TRP A 139 -8.71 4.64 -6.04
C TRP A 139 -9.24 4.54 -7.47
N LYS A 140 -10.57 4.42 -7.57
CA LYS A 140 -11.34 4.48 -8.82
C LYS A 140 -12.70 5.13 -8.55
N GLY A 141 -12.83 6.41 -8.89
CA GLY A 141 -13.94 7.22 -8.41
C GLY A 141 -13.92 7.29 -6.88
N GLN A 142 -15.03 6.96 -6.23
CA GLN A 142 -15.14 6.93 -4.76
C GLN A 142 -14.64 5.62 -4.12
N ARG A 143 -14.25 4.61 -4.92
CA ARG A 143 -13.77 3.34 -4.39
C ARG A 143 -12.30 3.47 -4.01
N ILE A 144 -11.93 3.01 -2.83
CA ILE A 144 -10.56 2.96 -2.30
C ILE A 144 -10.18 1.50 -2.09
N HIS A 145 -8.99 1.10 -2.52
CA HIS A 145 -8.38 -0.18 -2.21
C HIS A 145 -7.03 0.01 -1.51
N VAL A 146 -6.74 -0.92 -0.60
CA VAL A 146 -5.47 -1.03 0.13
C VAL A 146 -5.04 -2.48 0.06
N TRP A 147 -3.77 -2.72 -0.24
CA TRP A 147 -3.20 -4.07 -0.29
C TRP A 147 -2.10 -4.19 0.73
N LYS A 148 -2.14 -5.27 1.50
CA LYS A 148 -1.16 -5.61 2.52
C LYS A 148 -0.53 -6.95 2.16
N LYS A 149 0.70 -7.18 2.60
CA LYS A 149 1.30 -8.51 2.54
C LYS A 149 0.44 -9.50 3.34
N MET A 150 0.36 -10.73 2.86
CA MET A 150 -0.37 -11.83 3.49
C MET A 150 0.58 -13.02 3.75
N PRO A 151 1.49 -12.95 4.74
CA PRO A 151 2.44 -14.03 5.05
C PRO A 151 1.75 -15.38 5.22
N LEU A 152 2.42 -16.48 4.85
CA LEU A 152 1.81 -17.82 4.82
C LEU A 152 1.25 -18.25 6.19
N GLU A 153 1.99 -17.96 7.25
CA GLU A 153 1.67 -18.34 8.62
C GLU A 153 0.71 -17.37 9.32
N GLU A 154 0.30 -16.27 8.66
CA GLU A 154 -0.60 -15.29 9.26
C GLU A 154 -2.07 -15.75 9.15
N ASN A 155 -2.77 -15.69 10.29
CA ASN A 155 -4.18 -16.01 10.40
C ASN A 155 -4.99 -14.74 10.67
N TYR A 156 -6.21 -14.69 10.15
CA TYR A 156 -7.08 -13.51 10.27
C TYR A 156 -8.36 -13.90 11.01
N TYR A 157 -8.78 -13.05 11.95
CA TYR A 157 -9.92 -13.28 12.83
C TYR A 157 -10.78 -12.02 12.98
N GLY A 158 -11.96 -12.15 13.58
CA GLY A 158 -12.88 -11.03 13.80
C GLY A 158 -13.88 -10.83 12.64
N LEU A 159 -14.02 -9.57 12.20
CA LEU A 159 -15.07 -9.08 11.27
C LEU A 159 -16.51 -9.14 11.83
N GLY A 160 -16.67 -9.26 13.15
CA GLY A 160 -17.96 -9.31 13.82
C GLY A 160 -18.69 -10.64 13.62
N ASP A 161 -20.01 -10.58 13.62
CA ASP A 161 -20.88 -11.75 13.48
C ASP A 161 -20.97 -12.21 12.02
N LYS A 162 -20.01 -13.06 11.61
CA LYS A 162 -19.97 -13.66 10.28
C LYS A 162 -19.82 -15.17 10.36
N ALA A 163 -20.61 -15.88 9.55
CA ALA A 163 -20.62 -17.33 9.49
C ALA A 163 -19.33 -17.98 8.92
N GLY A 164 -19.22 -19.29 9.12
CA GLY A 164 -18.12 -20.15 8.64
C GLY A 164 -16.89 -20.18 9.57
N PRO A 165 -15.81 -20.87 9.16
CA PRO A 165 -14.61 -21.05 9.98
C PRO A 165 -14.03 -19.77 10.59
N MET A 166 -13.47 -19.90 11.79
CA MET A 166 -12.89 -18.81 12.58
C MET A 166 -11.71 -18.15 11.85
N ASN A 167 -10.81 -18.96 11.28
CA ASN A 167 -9.75 -18.43 10.42
C ASN A 167 -10.35 -17.92 9.10
N ARG A 168 -10.12 -16.63 8.82
CA ARG A 168 -10.65 -15.91 7.66
C ARG A 168 -9.68 -15.89 6.48
N ARG A 169 -8.48 -16.48 6.60
CA ARG A 169 -7.49 -16.55 5.52
C ARG A 169 -8.09 -17.15 4.24
N ASN A 170 -7.72 -16.59 3.08
CA ASN A 170 -8.18 -17.01 1.75
C ASN A 170 -9.70 -16.94 1.53
N ARG A 171 -10.39 -16.03 2.23
CA ARG A 171 -11.83 -15.83 2.12
C ARG A 171 -12.15 -14.34 1.95
N ALA A 172 -13.28 -14.06 1.30
CA ALA A 172 -13.79 -12.70 1.10
C ALA A 172 -15.06 -12.49 1.91
N PHE A 173 -15.21 -11.30 2.48
CA PHE A 173 -16.37 -10.92 3.29
C PHE A 173 -16.83 -9.50 2.93
N THR A 174 -18.13 -9.29 2.94
CA THR A 174 -18.75 -7.97 2.73
C THR A 174 -19.34 -7.48 4.04
N ASN A 175 -19.18 -6.18 4.33
CA ASN A 175 -19.88 -5.50 5.42
C ASN A 175 -21.10 -4.79 4.86
N TRP A 176 -22.19 -5.54 4.74
CA TRP A 176 -23.52 -5.04 4.41
C TRP A 176 -24.47 -5.65 5.43
N ASN A 177 -25.22 -4.82 6.15
CA ASN A 177 -26.24 -5.32 7.06
C ASN A 177 -27.38 -5.86 6.20
N THR A 178 -27.43 -7.18 6.08
CA THR A 178 -28.40 -7.89 5.23
C THR A 178 -29.47 -8.52 6.10
N ASP A 179 -30.72 -8.31 5.74
CA ASP A 179 -31.83 -9.17 6.13
C ASP A 179 -31.95 -10.27 5.06
N ALA A 180 -31.62 -11.52 5.41
CA ALA A 180 -31.35 -12.62 4.48
C ALA A 180 -32.17 -13.86 4.80
#